data_AF-A0A4Q1EWG7-F1
#
_entry.id   AF-A0A4Q1EWG7-F1
#
_cell.length_a   1.000
_cell.length_b   1.000
_cell.length_c   1.000
_cell.angle_alpha   90.00
_cell.angle_beta   90.00
_cell.angle_gamma   90.00
#
_symmetry.space_group_name_H-M   'P 1'
#
loop_
_entity.id
_entity.type
_entity.pdbx_description
1 polymer ?
#
loop_
_entity_poly.entity_id
_entity_poly.type
_entity_poly.pdbx_seq_one_letter_code
_entity_poly.pdbx_strand_id
1 'polypeptide(L)'
;MKFRNWFLLILLFLATGINAQIKNPVKFKFTINDLGNNQYEAILNATMESGWHIYSKDLPEDTGIPTEYKVTGKNIELIGKFTE
;
A
#
# COMPACT_ATOMS: atom_id res chain seq x y z
N MET A 1 44.50 -23.92 -8.16
CA MET A 1 43.05 -23.98 -8.51
C MET A 1 42.09 -23.93 -7.32
N LYS A 2 42.43 -24.43 -6.12
CA LYS A 2 41.48 -24.53 -4.99
C LYS A 2 41.14 -23.18 -4.31
N PHE A 3 42.12 -22.30 -4.11
CA PHE A 3 41.92 -21.02 -3.41
C PHE A 3 40.99 -20.05 -4.17
N ARG A 4 41.18 -19.89 -5.48
CA ARG A 4 40.30 -19.05 -6.33
C ARG A 4 38.84 -19.52 -6.27
N ASN A 5 38.61 -20.83 -6.28
CA ASN A 5 37.27 -21.39 -6.25
C ASN A 5 36.61 -21.17 -4.87
N TRP A 6 37.35 -21.31 -3.78
CA TRP A 6 36.86 -20.98 -2.43
C TRP A 6 36.57 -19.48 -2.26
N PHE A 7 37.44 -18.62 -2.78
CA PHE A 7 37.23 -17.18 -2.78
C PHE A 7 35.94 -16.79 -3.51
N LEU A 8 35.70 -17.38 -4.70
CA LEU A 8 34.47 -17.14 -5.47
C LEU A 8 33.22 -17.65 -4.76
N LEU A 9 33.29 -18.79 -4.06
CA LEU A 9 32.17 -19.33 -3.28
C LEU A 9 31.82 -18.43 -2.09
N ILE A 10 32.82 -17.88 -1.40
CA ILE A 10 32.62 -16.92 -0.31
C ILE A 10 31.99 -15.64 -0.85
N LEU A 11 32.46 -15.14 -2.00
CA LEU A 11 31.91 -13.95 -2.62
C LEU A 11 30.45 -14.14 -3.05
N LEU A 12 30.13 -15.32 -3.58
CA LEU A 12 28.76 -15.69 -3.94
C LEU A 12 27.85 -15.81 -2.71
N PHE A 13 28.37 -16.35 -1.60
CA PHE A 13 27.63 -16.43 -0.33
C PHE A 13 27.36 -15.05 0.27
N LEU A 14 28.31 -14.12 0.21
CA LEU A 14 28.11 -12.75 0.69
C LEU A 14 27.08 -11.97 -0.15
N ALA A 15 27.00 -12.25 -1.45
CA ALA A 15 26.06 -11.59 -2.35
C ALA A 15 24.59 -11.92 -2.03
N THR A 16 24.29 -13.06 -1.37
CA THR A 16 22.90 -13.43 -1.01
C THR A 16 22.33 -12.61 0.16
N GLY A 17 23.18 -11.91 0.92
CA GLY A 17 22.76 -11.07 2.05
C GLY A 17 22.27 -9.67 1.65
N ILE A 18 22.49 -9.25 0.41
CA ILE A 18 22.09 -7.92 -0.07
C ILE A 18 20.59 -7.92 -0.37
N ASN A 19 19.82 -7.12 0.37
CA ASN A 19 18.38 -6.98 0.24
C ASN A 19 18.05 -5.58 -0.30
N ALA A 20 17.39 -5.51 -1.47
CA ALA A 20 16.99 -4.25 -2.13
C ALA A 20 15.50 -4.24 -2.51
N GLN A 21 14.69 -5.03 -1.82
CA GLN A 21 13.24 -5.08 -2.05
C GLN A 21 12.59 -3.75 -1.72
N ILE A 22 11.57 -3.40 -2.52
CA ILE A 22 10.70 -2.26 -2.23
C ILE A 22 10.02 -2.53 -0.89
N LYS A 23 10.23 -1.63 0.08
CA LYS A 23 9.53 -1.70 1.36
C LYS A 23 8.04 -1.44 1.10
N ASN A 24 7.18 -2.30 1.65
CA ASN A 24 5.74 -2.14 1.58
C ASN A 24 5.16 -1.96 2.99
N PRO A 25 5.31 -0.75 3.58
CA PRO A 25 5.03 -0.47 4.98
C PRO A 25 3.54 -0.25 5.27
N VAL A 26 2.72 -0.14 4.23
CA VAL A 26 1.27 0.06 4.34
C VAL A 26 0.57 -1.08 3.61
N LYS A 27 -0.25 -1.83 4.34
CA LYS A 27 -1.07 -2.91 3.79
C LYS A 27 -2.51 -2.45 3.73
N PHE A 28 -3.09 -2.48 2.53
CA PHE A 28 -4.49 -2.16 2.32
C PHE A 28 -5.33 -3.44 2.23
N LYS A 29 -6.48 -3.45 2.90
CA LYS A 29 -7.51 -4.47 2.77
C LYS A 29 -8.81 -3.80 2.32
N PHE A 30 -9.31 -4.24 1.17
CA PHE A 30 -10.60 -3.79 0.64
C PHE A 30 -11.71 -4.76 1.07
N THR A 31 -12.85 -4.23 1.47
CA THR A 31 -14.02 -5.01 1.89
C THR A 31 -15.28 -4.33 1.36
N ILE A 32 -16.24 -5.13 0.89
CA ILE A 32 -17.55 -4.67 0.46
C ILE A 32 -18.60 -5.33 1.35
N ASN A 33 -19.43 -4.52 2.00
CA ASN A 33 -20.59 -4.99 2.75
C ASN A 33 -21.85 -4.74 1.94
N ASP A 34 -22.70 -5.76 1.80
CA ASP A 34 -24.04 -5.60 1.22
C ASP A 34 -24.97 -5.01 2.30
N LEU A 35 -25.60 -3.88 1.98
CA LEU A 35 -26.56 -3.20 2.86
C LEU A 35 -28.02 -3.51 2.47
N GLY A 36 -28.23 -4.29 1.41
CA GLY A 36 -29.52 -4.51 0.78
C GLY A 36 -29.92 -3.37 -0.17
N ASN A 37 -31.01 -3.56 -0.91
CA ASN A 37 -31.55 -2.57 -1.85
C ASN A 37 -30.53 -2.06 -2.90
N ASN A 38 -29.63 -2.94 -3.35
CA ASN A 38 -28.51 -2.60 -4.25
C ASN A 38 -27.57 -1.51 -3.69
N GLN A 39 -27.50 -1.36 -2.38
CA GLN A 39 -26.56 -0.47 -1.71
C GLN A 39 -25.42 -1.27 -1.09
N TYR A 40 -24.22 -0.72 -1.20
CA TYR A 40 -22.99 -1.37 -0.75
C TYR A 40 -22.12 -0.35 -0.02
N GLU A 41 -21.53 -0.79 1.08
CA GLU A 41 -20.49 -0.03 1.78
C GLU A 41 -19.12 -0.58 1.37
N ALA A 42 -18.28 0.28 0.82
CA ALA A 42 -16.91 -0.06 0.46
C ALA A 42 -15.95 0.48 1.53
N ILE A 43 -15.19 -0.41 2.18
CA ILE A 43 -14.24 -0.08 3.24
C ILE A 43 -12.82 -0.41 2.77
N LEU A 44 -11.93 0.58 2.84
CA LEU A 44 -10.49 0.42 2.61
C LEU A 44 -9.73 0.59 3.92
N ASN A 45 -9.30 -0.53 4.52
CA ASN A 45 -8.54 -0.53 5.76
C ASN A 45 -7.04 -0.49 5.49
N ALA A 46 -6.31 0.44 6.10
CA ALA A 46 -4.86 0.52 6.03
C ALA A 46 -4.22 0.08 7.36
N THR A 47 -3.36 -0.93 7.32
CA THR A 47 -2.47 -1.28 8.43
C THR A 47 -1.06 -0.78 8.11
N MET A 48 -0.50 0.04 8.98
CA MET A 48 0.78 0.71 8.75
C MET A 48 1.83 0.30 9.78
N GLU A 49 3.06 0.12 9.33
CA GLU A 49 4.22 0.06 10.21
C GLU A 49 4.41 1.41 10.95
N SER A 50 4.97 1.36 12.16
CA SER A 50 5.25 2.57 12.95
C SER A 50 6.15 3.56 12.21
N GLY A 51 5.85 4.86 12.34
CA GLY A 51 6.57 5.96 11.68
C GLY A 51 6.08 6.30 10.27
N TRP A 52 5.11 5.57 9.73
CA TRP A 52 4.46 5.88 8.46
C TRP A 52 3.15 6.64 8.68
N HIS A 53 2.85 7.54 7.75
CA HIS A 53 1.66 8.37 7.77
C HIS A 53 1.01 8.39 6.37
N ILE A 54 -0.32 8.46 6.33
CA ILE A 54 -1.10 8.77 5.13
C ILE A 54 -1.65 10.19 5.32
N TYR A 55 -1.56 11.01 4.28
CA TYR A 55 -2.18 12.34 4.30
C TYR A 55 -3.70 12.22 4.35
N SER A 56 -4.37 13.05 5.13
CA SER A 56 -5.83 13.13 5.05
C SER A 56 -6.26 13.64 3.67
N LYS A 57 -7.48 13.32 3.26
CA LYS A 57 -8.16 13.99 2.13
C LYS A 57 -8.43 15.47 2.45
N ASP A 58 -8.60 15.81 3.72
CA ASP A 58 -8.93 17.16 4.19
C ASP A 58 -7.66 17.87 4.67
N LEU A 59 -6.83 18.31 3.73
CA LEU A 59 -5.63 19.11 4.01
C LEU A 59 -5.91 20.62 3.91
N PRO A 60 -5.27 21.45 4.74
CA PRO A 60 -5.21 22.89 4.51
C PRO A 60 -4.52 23.20 3.17
N GLU A 61 -4.90 24.31 2.55
CA GLU A 61 -4.23 24.80 1.34
C GLU A 61 -2.71 24.90 1.55
N ASP A 62 -1.94 24.59 0.51
CA ASP A 62 -0.48 24.64 0.45
C ASP A 62 0.31 23.70 1.40
N THR A 63 -0.34 22.71 2.02
CA THR A 63 0.35 21.80 2.98
C THR A 63 0.87 20.49 2.37
N GLY A 64 0.29 20.01 1.27
CA GLY A 64 0.66 18.75 0.66
C GLY A 64 -0.32 18.29 -0.41
N ILE A 65 -0.11 17.06 -0.90
CA ILE A 65 -1.04 16.41 -1.83
C ILE A 65 -2.02 15.58 -0.99
N PRO A 66 -3.32 15.90 -0.97
CA PRO A 66 -4.30 15.14 -0.20
C PRO A 66 -4.52 13.74 -0.79
N THR A 67 -4.98 12.81 0.03
CA THR A 67 -5.41 11.50 -0.47
C THR A 67 -6.66 11.66 -1.34
N GLU A 68 -6.60 11.17 -2.58
CA GLU A 68 -7.73 11.17 -3.51
C GLU A 68 -8.36 9.78 -3.60
N TYR A 69 -9.70 9.73 -3.55
CA TYR A 69 -10.46 8.52 -3.75
C TYR A 69 -11.26 8.60 -5.05
N LYS A 70 -11.04 7.66 -5.96
CA LYS A 70 -11.73 7.59 -7.25
C LYS A 70 -12.52 6.30 -7.39
N VAL A 71 -13.84 6.43 -7.55
CA VAL A 71 -14.73 5.30 -7.88
C VAL A 71 -14.98 5.30 -9.39
N THR A 72 -14.76 4.16 -10.04
CA THR A 72 -15.06 3.99 -11.46
C THR A 72 -15.83 2.69 -11.71
N GLY A 73 -16.92 2.76 -12.46
CA GLY A 73 -17.73 1.60 -12.85
C GLY A 73 -18.92 2.02 -13.71
N LYS A 74 -19.48 1.10 -14.50
CA LYS A 74 -20.60 1.41 -15.42
C LYS A 74 -21.93 1.60 -14.70
N ASN A 75 -22.16 0.89 -13.60
CA ASN A 75 -23.44 0.82 -12.89
C ASN A 75 -23.24 1.10 -11.39
N ILE A 76 -22.39 2.07 -11.07
CA ILE A 76 -22.09 2.46 -9.69
C ILE A 76 -22.42 3.94 -9.56
N GLU A 77 -23.28 4.26 -8.60
CA GLU A 77 -23.56 5.62 -8.18
C GLU A 77 -22.99 5.80 -6.78
N LEU A 78 -22.18 6.85 -6.59
CA LEU A 78 -21.63 7.15 -5.27
C LEU A 78 -22.71 7.82 -4.42
N ILE A 79 -23.04 7.20 -3.30
CA ILE A 79 -23.94 7.77 -2.30
C ILE A 79 -23.08 8.41 -1.20
N GLY A 80 -23.19 9.73 -1.05
CA GLY A 80 -22.45 10.48 -0.02
C GLY A 80 -21.00 10.80 -0.38
N LYS A 81 -20.18 11.06 0.65
CA LYS A 81 -18.74 11.38 0.53
C LYS A 81 -17.90 10.30 1.21
N PHE A 82 -16.64 10.20 0.79
CA PHE A 82 -15.64 9.41 1.51
C PHE A 82 -15.47 9.93 2.94
N THR A 83 -15.33 8.99 3.88
CA THR A 83 -15.09 9.26 5.31
C THR A 83 -13.84 8.48 5.73
N GLU A 84 -12.99 9.10 6.55
CA GLU A 84 -11.74 8.56 7.09
C GLU A 84 -11.87 8.26 8.59
#